data_AF-A0A518WA97-F1
#
_entry.id   AF-A0A518WA97-F1
#
_cell.length_a   1.000
_cell.length_b   1.000
_cell.length_c   1.000
_cell.angle_alpha   90.00
_cell.angle_beta   90.00
_cell.angle_gamma   90.00
#
_symmetry.space_group_name_H-M   'P 1'
#
loop_
_entity.id
_entity.type
_entity.pdbx_description
1 polymer ?
#
loop_
_entity_poly.entity_id
_entity_poly.type
_entity_poly.pdbx_seq_one_letter_code
_entity_poly.pdbx_strand_id
1 'polypeptide(L)'
;MTEQPPAEQPATTSGSNTALAWLVGIGGLLALLCGMVALDGDDPPSDPGPDAERVCQDFVKKRLKAPASAEFTGITHTGYGSDYTVTGSVDAQNTFGATIRSTFTCQVRDAGDEWRLLSLTGLS
;
A
#
# COMPACT_ATOMS: atom_id res chain seq x y z
N MET A 1 47.17 -5.69 -54.09
CA MET A 1 45.72 -5.87 -53.91
C MET A 1 45.50 -5.83 -52.41
N THR A 2 45.36 -4.63 -51.85
CA THR A 2 44.08 -4.00 -51.46
C THR A 2 43.31 -4.79 -50.39
N GLU A 3 43.00 -4.08 -49.30
CA GLU A 3 42.02 -4.36 -48.22
C GLU A 3 42.51 -5.36 -47.14
N GLN A 4 42.48 -5.11 -45.83
CA GLN A 4 41.82 -4.12 -44.95
C GLN A 4 42.41 -4.31 -43.51
N PRO A 5 42.53 -3.28 -42.63
CA PRO A 5 42.87 -3.48 -41.20
C PRO A 5 41.60 -3.41 -40.31
N PRO A 6 41.68 -3.57 -38.98
CA PRO A 6 42.16 -4.72 -38.20
C PRO A 6 41.13 -5.12 -37.10
N ALA A 7 41.23 -6.33 -36.53
CA ALA A 7 40.62 -6.62 -35.22
C ALA A 7 41.42 -7.68 -34.46
N GLU A 8 42.65 -7.32 -34.08
CA GLU A 8 43.31 -7.97 -32.94
C GLU A 8 42.58 -7.54 -31.66
N GLN A 9 42.10 -8.51 -30.90
CA GLN A 9 41.64 -8.31 -29.54
C GLN A 9 42.88 -8.09 -28.65
N PRO A 10 43.06 -6.95 -27.95
CA PRO A 10 44.02 -6.92 -26.88
C PRO A 10 43.37 -7.53 -25.65
N ALA A 11 43.55 -8.85 -25.49
CA ALA A 11 43.64 -9.45 -24.18
C ALA A 11 44.80 -8.79 -23.43
N THR A 12 44.49 -8.03 -22.38
CA THR A 12 45.48 -7.52 -21.41
C THR A 12 45.17 -8.21 -20.08
N THR A 13 45.76 -9.38 -19.84
CA THR A 13 46.98 -9.59 -19.03
C THR A 13 47.17 -8.58 -17.90
N SER A 14 46.95 -9.04 -16.67
CA SER A 14 47.84 -8.92 -15.52
C SER A 14 47.13 -9.64 -14.38
N GLY A 15 47.61 -10.70 -13.75
CA GLY A 15 48.97 -11.01 -13.34
C GLY A 15 48.80 -11.84 -12.07
N SER A 16 49.42 -13.01 -12.06
CA SER A 16 49.25 -14.06 -11.07
C SER A 16 49.80 -13.69 -9.67
N ASN A 17 49.19 -14.31 -8.65
CA ASN A 17 49.82 -14.90 -7.46
C ASN A 17 49.89 -14.17 -6.10
N THR A 18 49.66 -15.03 -5.10
CA THR A 18 50.19 -15.11 -3.73
C THR A 18 49.50 -14.33 -2.61
N ALA A 19 48.93 -15.15 -1.72
CA ALA A 19 48.74 -14.94 -0.30
C ALA A 19 49.64 -13.88 0.33
N LEU A 20 49.04 -12.96 1.08
CA LEU A 20 49.31 -12.76 2.50
C LEU A 20 48.30 -11.76 3.06
N ALA A 21 47.61 -12.22 4.09
CA ALA A 21 46.72 -11.45 4.93
C ALA A 21 47.45 -10.24 5.55
N TRP A 22 46.79 -9.09 5.58
CA TRP A 22 46.91 -8.16 6.68
C TRP A 22 45.53 -7.63 7.06
N LEU A 23 45.14 -8.04 8.27
CA LEU A 23 44.02 -7.57 9.06
C LEU A 23 44.17 -6.09 9.43
N VAL A 24 43.13 -5.61 10.11
CA VAL A 24 42.97 -4.35 10.86
C VAL A 24 42.16 -3.36 10.02
N GLY A 25 40.88 -3.13 10.30
CA GLY A 25 40.18 -3.25 11.57
C GLY A 25 39.45 -1.94 11.79
N ILE A 26 38.14 -2.03 12.06
CA ILE A 26 37.30 -0.90 12.50
C ILE A 26 36.88 0.07 11.37
N GLY A 27 36.61 -0.46 10.16
CA GLY A 27 35.88 0.27 9.09
C GLY A 27 34.68 -0.49 8.52
N GLY A 28 34.42 -1.70 9.01
CA GLY A 28 33.45 -2.64 8.42
C GLY A 28 32.03 -2.57 8.98
N LEU A 29 31.73 -1.66 9.91
CA LEU A 29 30.39 -1.54 10.49
C LEU A 29 29.50 -0.48 9.81
N LEU A 30 30.04 0.30 8.86
CA LEU A 30 29.32 1.37 8.16
C LEU A 30 29.17 1.13 6.65
N ALA A 31 29.63 -0.01 6.13
CA ALA A 31 29.55 -0.37 4.71
C ALA A 31 28.63 -1.59 4.45
N LEU A 32 27.74 -1.91 5.39
CA LEU A 32 26.67 -2.93 5.24
C LEU A 32 25.27 -2.30 5.05
N LEU A 33 25.20 -0.98 4.83
CA LEU A 33 23.94 -0.21 4.74
C LEU A 33 23.65 0.42 3.36
N CYS A 34 24.44 0.14 2.30
CA CYS A 34 24.23 0.78 0.98
C CYS A 34 24.07 -0.20 -0.20
N GLY A 35 23.79 -1.48 0.04
CA GLY A 35 23.93 -2.53 -0.98
C GLY A 35 22.67 -3.22 -1.49
N MET A 36 21.46 -2.66 -1.36
CA MET A 36 20.28 -3.24 -2.01
C MET A 36 19.19 -2.19 -2.25
N VAL A 37 19.42 -1.29 -3.22
CA VAL A 37 18.39 -0.36 -3.69
C VAL A 37 17.62 -1.04 -4.82
N ALA A 38 16.35 -1.32 -4.51
CA ALA A 38 15.20 -1.54 -5.38
C ALA A 38 15.42 -2.37 -6.66
N LEU A 39 15.08 -3.65 -6.57
CA LEU A 39 14.45 -4.35 -7.68
C LEU A 39 13.01 -3.83 -7.73
N ASP A 40 12.69 -2.87 -8.61
CA ASP A 40 11.33 -2.35 -8.81
C ASP A 40 10.40 -3.50 -9.19
N GLY A 41 9.59 -3.93 -8.23
CA GLY A 41 8.47 -4.81 -8.48
C GLY A 41 7.31 -3.99 -9.04
N ASP A 42 6.90 -4.30 -10.27
CA ASP A 42 5.59 -3.91 -10.80
C ASP A 42 4.52 -4.58 -9.92
N ASP A 43 4.12 -3.94 -8.82
CA ASP A 43 3.01 -4.43 -8.00
C ASP A 43 1.72 -4.35 -8.83
N PRO A 44 1.00 -5.47 -9.02
CA PRO A 44 -0.27 -5.44 -9.71
C PRO A 44 -1.23 -4.52 -8.95
N PRO A 45 -2.15 -3.81 -9.64
CA PRO A 45 -3.10 -2.93 -8.98
C PRO A 45 -3.88 -3.72 -7.93
N SER A 46 -3.62 -3.42 -6.65
CA SER A 46 -4.40 -3.92 -5.53
C SER A 46 -5.80 -3.35 -5.66
N ASP A 47 -6.82 -4.22 -5.72
CA ASP A 47 -8.22 -3.78 -5.65
C ASP A 47 -8.44 -3.06 -4.31
N PRO A 48 -8.65 -1.73 -4.29
CA PRO A 48 -8.76 -1.00 -3.05
C PRO A 48 -10.20 -1.05 -2.50
N GLY A 49 -11.09 -1.87 -3.07
CA GLY A 49 -12.44 -2.12 -2.57
C GLY A 49 -12.51 -2.47 -1.07
N PRO A 50 -11.72 -3.44 -0.56
CA PRO A 50 -11.68 -3.75 0.87
C PRO A 50 -11.22 -2.58 1.75
N ASP A 51 -10.32 -1.73 1.24
CA ASP A 51 -9.90 -0.52 1.95
C ASP A 51 -11.01 0.54 1.96
N ALA A 52 -11.73 0.71 0.84
CA ALA A 52 -12.89 1.58 0.77
C ALA A 52 -13.96 1.17 1.80
N GLU A 53 -14.23 -0.13 1.94
CA GLU A 53 -15.16 -0.66 2.95
C GLU A 53 -14.72 -0.26 4.36
N ARG A 54 -13.48 -0.56 4.73
CA ARG A 54 -12.93 -0.27 6.07
C ARG A 54 -13.01 1.22 6.38
N VAL A 55 -12.57 2.06 5.44
CA VAL A 55 -12.59 3.51 5.59
C VAL A 55 -14.02 4.03 5.74
N CYS A 56 -14.97 3.50 4.97
CA CYS A 56 -16.37 3.85 5.10
C CYS A 56 -16.96 3.43 6.46
N GLN A 57 -16.62 2.24 6.96
CA GLN A 57 -17.02 1.83 8.32
C GLN A 57 -16.46 2.79 9.38
N ASP A 58 -15.23 3.27 9.23
CA ASP A 58 -14.64 4.26 10.14
C ASP A 58 -15.38 5.60 10.08
N PHE A 59 -15.78 6.07 8.88
CA PHE A 59 -16.60 7.28 8.75
C PHE A 59 -18.02 7.13 9.30
N VAL A 60 -18.61 5.93 9.20
CA VAL A 60 -19.89 5.61 9.83
C VAL A 60 -19.74 5.63 11.35
N LYS A 61 -18.75 4.93 11.91
CA LYS A 61 -18.46 4.89 13.35
C LYS A 61 -18.33 6.29 13.94
N LYS A 62 -17.65 7.22 13.26
CA LYS A 62 -17.49 8.63 13.68
C LYS A 62 -18.83 9.38 13.83
N ARG A 63 -19.91 8.93 13.20
CA ARG A 63 -21.24 9.55 13.29
C ARG A 63 -22.18 8.87 14.30
N LEU A 64 -21.84 7.67 14.79
CA LEU A 64 -22.68 6.92 15.73
C LEU A 64 -22.54 7.44 17.17
N LYS A 65 -23.59 7.24 17.99
CA LYS A 65 -23.56 7.59 19.42
C LYS A 65 -22.70 6.63 20.24
N ALA A 66 -22.70 5.35 19.88
CA ALA A 66 -21.86 4.32 20.46
C ALA A 66 -21.02 3.62 19.36
N PRO A 67 -19.89 4.22 18.93
CA PRO A 67 -19.09 3.67 17.82
C PRO A 67 -18.58 2.25 18.06
N ALA A 68 -18.29 1.91 19.32
CA ALA A 68 -17.76 0.60 19.70
C ALA A 68 -18.81 -0.53 19.67
N SER A 69 -20.11 -0.20 19.65
CA SER A 69 -21.18 -1.20 19.52
C SER A 69 -21.59 -1.45 18.06
N ALA A 70 -20.89 -0.85 17.09
CA ALA A 70 -21.29 -0.89 15.69
C ALA A 70 -21.02 -2.26 15.08
N GLU A 71 -22.07 -2.92 14.62
CA GLU A 71 -21.99 -4.18 13.88
C GLU A 71 -22.44 -3.96 12.43
N PHE A 72 -21.55 -4.25 11.50
CA PHE A 72 -21.75 -3.99 10.07
C PHE A 72 -22.21 -5.26 9.35
N THR A 73 -23.27 -5.17 8.57
CA THR A 73 -23.82 -6.31 7.82
C THR A 73 -24.25 -5.92 6.41
N GLY A 74 -24.22 -6.88 5.49
CA GLY A 74 -24.64 -6.67 4.10
C GLY A 74 -23.82 -5.61 3.38
N ILE A 75 -22.51 -5.56 3.66
CA ILE A 75 -21.61 -4.60 3.03
C ILE A 75 -21.42 -4.99 1.57
N THR A 76 -21.59 -4.02 0.68
CA THR A 76 -21.28 -4.13 -0.74
C THR A 76 -20.57 -2.87 -1.18
N HIS A 77 -19.57 -3.00 -2.04
CA HIS A 77 -18.92 -1.85 -2.67
C HIS A 77 -18.99 -1.94 -4.18
N THR A 78 -19.03 -0.78 -4.83
CA THR A 78 -18.81 -0.62 -6.25
C THR A 78 -17.85 0.55 -6.45
N GLY A 79 -17.00 0.49 -7.47
CA GLY A 79 -16.04 1.56 -7.73
C GLY A 79 -15.59 1.59 -9.17
N TYR A 80 -15.13 2.76 -9.61
CA TYR A 80 -14.46 2.95 -10.89
C TYR A 80 -13.33 3.96 -10.72
N GLY A 81 -12.12 3.56 -11.13
CA GLY A 81 -10.92 4.38 -10.90
C GLY A 81 -10.70 4.61 -9.40
N SER A 82 -10.65 5.88 -8.99
CA SER A 82 -10.41 6.28 -7.60
C SER A 82 -11.69 6.46 -6.77
N ASP A 83 -12.88 6.34 -7.36
CA ASP A 83 -14.15 6.62 -6.70
C ASP A 83 -14.88 5.35 -6.30
N TYR A 84 -15.24 5.25 -5.02
CA TYR A 84 -15.90 4.08 -4.44
C TYR A 84 -17.19 4.47 -3.73
N THR A 85 -18.23 3.65 -3.93
CA THR A 85 -19.48 3.70 -3.20
C THR A 85 -19.63 2.42 -2.40
N VAL A 86 -19.73 2.54 -1.08
CA VAL A 86 -19.96 1.45 -0.14
C VAL A 86 -21.35 1.60 0.45
N THR A 87 -22.15 0.55 0.38
CA THR A 87 -23.47 0.49 1.00
C THR A 87 -23.53 -0.65 2.00
N GLY A 88 -24.36 -0.49 3.02
CA GLY A 88 -24.55 -1.55 4.01
C GLY A 88 -25.55 -1.19 5.09
N SER A 89 -25.69 -2.08 6.06
CA SER A 89 -26.38 -1.83 7.33
C SER A 89 -25.39 -1.74 8.47
N VAL A 90 -25.75 -0.94 9.48
CA VAL A 90 -25.06 -0.89 10.76
C VAL A 90 -26.10 -0.99 11.89
N ASP A 91 -25.87 -1.91 12.80
CA ASP A 91 -26.59 -2.01 14.06
C ASP A 91 -25.74 -1.34 15.15
N ALA A 92 -26.28 -0.36 15.87
CA ALA A 92 -25.55 0.37 16.90
C ALA A 92 -26.47 0.88 18.01
N GLN A 93 -25.92 1.04 19.22
CA GLN A 93 -26.67 1.56 20.36
C GLN A 93 -26.83 3.08 20.29
N ASN A 94 -28.03 3.55 20.63
CA ASN A 94 -28.31 4.96 20.89
C ASN A 94 -27.94 5.35 22.33
N THR A 95 -28.16 6.63 22.70
CA THR A 95 -27.87 7.15 24.05
C THR A 95 -28.65 6.43 25.17
N PHE A 96 -29.73 5.73 24.85
CA PHE A 96 -30.54 4.97 25.82
C PHE A 96 -30.15 3.49 25.92
N GLY A 97 -29.12 3.05 25.17
CA GLY A 97 -28.65 1.65 25.16
C GLY A 97 -29.50 0.71 24.31
N ALA A 98 -30.44 1.23 23.52
CA ALA A 98 -31.21 0.42 22.57
C ALA A 98 -30.43 0.28 21.25
N THR A 99 -30.37 -0.94 20.71
CA THR A 99 -29.80 -1.20 19.39
C THR A 99 -30.76 -0.75 18.29
N ILE A 100 -30.28 0.11 17.40
CA ILE A 100 -31.00 0.61 16.23
C ILE A 100 -30.24 0.19 14.98
N ARG A 101 -30.99 -0.30 13.98
CA ARG A 101 -30.48 -0.59 12.65
C ARG A 101 -30.62 0.62 11.74
N SER A 102 -29.53 1.03 11.11
CA SER A 102 -29.54 2.04 10.05
C SER A 102 -28.87 1.49 8.79
N THR A 103 -29.33 1.93 7.63
CA THR A 103 -28.60 1.72 6.38
C THR A 103 -27.68 2.90 6.13
N PHE A 104 -26.59 2.69 5.40
CA PHE A 104 -25.70 3.77 5.01
C PHE A 104 -25.27 3.64 3.55
N THR A 105 -25.03 4.80 2.95
CA THR A 105 -24.34 4.94 1.67
C THR A 105 -23.17 5.87 1.86
N CYS A 106 -21.96 5.34 1.70
CA CYS A 106 -20.70 6.03 1.87
C CYS A 106 -19.99 6.15 0.53
N GLN A 107 -19.66 7.36 0.12
CA GLN A 107 -18.88 7.63 -1.09
C GLN A 107 -17.52 8.16 -0.66
N VAL A 108 -16.47 7.49 -1.10
CA VAL A 108 -15.08 7.84 -0.79
C VAL A 108 -14.24 7.87 -2.06
N ARG A 109 -13.21 8.71 -2.05
CA ARG A 109 -12.20 8.77 -3.10
C ARG A 109 -10.85 8.39 -2.55
N ASP A 110 -10.19 7.46 -3.24
CA ASP A 110 -8.77 7.16 -3.05
C ASP A 110 -7.93 8.28 -3.68
N ALA A 111 -7.13 8.97 -2.87
CA ALA A 111 -6.21 10.01 -3.33
C ALA A 111 -4.74 9.53 -3.31
N GLY A 112 -4.50 8.23 -3.22
CA GLY A 112 -3.17 7.59 -3.16
C GLY A 112 -2.66 7.49 -1.73
N ASP A 113 -2.39 8.64 -1.10
CA ASP A 113 -1.86 8.67 0.28
C ASP A 113 -2.96 8.72 1.36
N GLU A 114 -4.16 9.13 0.96
CA GLU A 114 -5.29 9.31 1.88
C GLU A 114 -6.63 8.99 1.22
N TRP A 115 -7.62 8.68 2.05
CA TRP A 115 -9.00 8.53 1.62
C TRP A 115 -9.83 9.76 1.96
N ARG A 116 -10.58 10.26 0.99
CA ARG A 116 -11.44 11.43 1.14
C ARG A 116 -12.90 11.00 1.20
N LEU A 117 -13.61 11.44 2.23
CA LEU A 117 -15.05 11.28 2.29
C LEU A 117 -15.71 12.28 1.33
N LEU A 118 -16.40 11.78 0.32
CA LEU A 118 -17.22 12.59 -0.59
C LEU A 118 -18.62 12.80 -0.03
N SER A 119 -19.25 11.74 0.47
CA SER A 119 -20.60 11.79 1.02
C SER A 119 -20.86 10.62 1.97
N LEU A 120 -21.65 10.86 3.02
CA LEU A 120 -22.21 9.79 3.87
C LEU A 120 -23.66 10.12 4.21
N THR A 121 -24.57 9.23 3.83
CA THR A 121 -26.02 9.39 4.02
C THR A 121 -26.66 8.12 4.59
N GLY A 122 -27.93 8.22 5.02
CA GLY A 122 -28.73 7.08 5.50
C GLY A 122 -28.70 6.83 7.02
N LEU A 123 -27.71 7.39 7.73
CA LEU A 123 -27.62 7.27 9.18
C LEU A 123 -28.71 8.14 9.86
N SER A 124 -29.48 7.52 10.75
CA SER A 124 -30.64 8.10 11.44
C SER A 124 -30.46 8.10 12.95
#